data_AF-A0A6C0EN17-F1
#
_entry.id   AF-A0A6C0EN17-F1
#
_cell.length_a   1.000
_cell.length_b   1.000
_cell.length_c   1.000
_cell.angle_alpha   90.00
_cell.angle_beta   90.00
_cell.angle_gamma   90.00
#
_symmetry.space_group_name_H-M   'P 1'
#
loop_
_entity.id
_entity.type
_entity.pdbx_description
1 polymer ?
#
loop_
_entity_poly.entity_id
_entity_poly.type
_entity_poly.pdbx_seq_one_letter_code
_entity_poly.pdbx_strand_id
1 'polypeptide(L)'
;MVHPVVIADGYSYEREAIEAWLTTNDQSPITGEIIQVRYMIPNLALMRYIARVGGPVVSSSPLPSSFPSPICLTRQTNAPIFPLM
;
A
#
# COMPACT_ATOMS: atom_id res chain seq x y z
N MET A 1 11.81 2.44 -6.67
CA MET A 1 10.81 3.30 -7.35
C MET A 1 9.59 2.45 -7.60
N VAL A 2 8.53 2.61 -6.81
CA VAL A 2 7.30 1.80 -6.89
C VAL A 2 6.15 2.65 -7.38
N HIS A 3 6.13 3.94 -7.01
CA HIS A 3 5.07 4.88 -7.36
C HIS A 3 5.61 6.12 -8.10
N PRO A 4 5.88 5.99 -9.41
CA PRO A 4 6.31 7.11 -10.23
C PRO A 4 5.19 8.14 -10.44
N VAL A 5 5.50 9.41 -10.18
CA VAL A 5 4.62 10.58 -10.28
C VAL A 5 5.29 11.66 -11.12
N VAL A 6 4.52 12.25 -12.04
CA VAL A 6 4.94 13.37 -12.88
C VAL A 6 4.40 14.68 -12.30
N ILE A 7 5.25 15.70 -12.29
CA ILE A 7 4.91 17.08 -11.89
C ILE A 7 4.80 17.96 -13.14
N ALA A 8 4.37 19.21 -12.97
CA ALA A 8 4.35 20.25 -13.99
C ALA A 8 5.65 20.37 -14.80
N ASP A 9 6.82 20.08 -14.19
CA ASP A 9 8.13 20.14 -14.86
C ASP A 9 8.35 19.04 -15.92
N GLY A 10 7.45 18.05 -16.00
CA GLY A 10 7.54 16.95 -16.96
C GLY A 10 8.46 15.80 -16.52
N TYR A 11 9.09 15.89 -15.35
CA TYR A 11 9.91 14.83 -14.78
C TYR A 11 9.10 13.87 -13.91
N SER A 12 9.51 12.59 -13.92
CA SER A 12 8.93 11.54 -13.08
C SER A 12 9.79 11.33 -11.82
N TYR A 13 9.17 11.42 -10.65
CA TYR A 13 9.78 11.21 -9.34
C TYR A 13 9.08 10.07 -8.58
N GLU A 14 9.70 9.57 -7.51
CA GLU A 14 8.99 8.72 -6.57
C GLU A 14 8.04 9.58 -5.72
N ARG A 15 6.80 9.13 -5.54
CA ARG A 15 5.78 9.84 -4.75
C ARG A 15 6.30 10.31 -3.39
N GLU A 16 6.85 9.40 -2.59
CA GLU A 16 7.30 9.72 -1.23
C GLU A 16 8.46 10.73 -1.23
N ALA A 17 9.38 10.59 -2.18
CA ALA A 17 10.54 11.48 -2.29
C ALA A 17 10.11 12.90 -2.65
N ILE A 18 9.18 13.06 -3.60
CA ILE A 18 8.72 14.38 -4.01
C ILE A 18 7.78 15.01 -2.97
N GLU A 19 6.95 14.22 -2.31
CA GLU A 19 6.14 14.69 -1.17
C GLU A 19 7.04 15.23 -0.07
N ALA A 20 8.08 14.49 0.33
CA ALA A 20 9.06 14.94 1.31
C ALA A 20 9.81 16.20 0.84
N TRP A 21 10.20 16.27 -0.43
CA TRP A 21 10.89 17.45 -0.97
C TRP A 21 10.01 18.71 -0.94
N LEU A 22 8.75 18.59 -1.37
CA LEU A 22 7.80 19.70 -1.46
C LEU A 22 7.32 20.23 -0.10
N THR A 23 7.63 19.54 1.00
CA THR A 23 7.41 20.09 2.35
C THR A 23 8.43 21.16 2.72
N THR A 24 9.64 21.09 2.14
CA THR A 24 10.77 21.96 2.52
C THR A 24 11.16 22.92 1.39
N ASN A 25 10.95 22.52 0.13
CA ASN A 25 11.35 23.28 -1.04
C ASN A 25 10.19 23.41 -2.04
N ASP A 26 10.07 24.59 -2.66
CA ASP A 26 9.04 24.87 -3.67
C ASP A 26 9.58 24.80 -5.11
N GLN A 27 10.73 24.16 -5.27
CA GLN A 27 11.46 24.09 -6.54
C GLN A 27 11.61 22.66 -7.02
N SER A 28 11.79 22.49 -8.32
CA SER A 28 12.13 21.22 -8.92
C SER A 28 13.50 20.75 -8.43
N PRO A 29 13.65 19.51 -7.96
CA PRO A 29 14.95 18.99 -7.52
C PRO A 29 15.93 18.79 -8.69
N ILE A 30 15.44 18.74 -9.94
CA ILE A 30 16.28 18.54 -11.14
C ILE A 30 16.57 19.87 -11.83
N THR A 31 15.55 20.68 -12.09
CA THR A 31 15.71 21.91 -12.87
C THR A 31 15.98 23.13 -11.99
N GLY A 32 15.68 23.07 -10.69
CA GLY A 32 15.74 24.22 -9.78
C GLY A 32 14.64 25.27 -10.06
N GLU A 33 13.72 25.00 -10.97
CA GLU A 33 12.64 25.93 -11.31
C GLU A 33 11.55 25.92 -10.25
N ILE A 34 10.86 27.04 -10.06
CA ILE A 34 9.76 27.15 -9.10
C ILE A 34 8.53 26.43 -9.65
N ILE A 35 8.04 25.45 -8.88
CA ILE A 35 6.86 24.67 -9.27
C ILE A 35 5.62 25.50 -8.96
N GLN A 36 5.03 26.10 -9.99
CA GLN A 36 3.83 26.92 -9.85
C GLN A 36 2.59 26.11 -9.42
N VAL A 37 2.53 24.84 -9.82
CA VAL A 37 1.36 23.99 -9.57
C VAL A 37 1.77 22.64 -8.99
N ARG A 38 1.29 22.34 -7.78
CA ARG A 38 1.61 21.13 -7.02
C ARG A 38 0.68 19.95 -7.35
N TYR A 39 0.25 19.82 -8.61
CA TYR A 39 -0.48 18.61 -9.01
C TYR A 39 0.51 17.48 -9.29
N MET A 40 0.16 16.30 -8.79
CA MET A 40 0.93 15.07 -8.92
C MET A 40 0.15 14.11 -9.79
N ILE A 41 0.67 13.81 -10.99
CA ILE A 41 0.00 12.91 -11.94
C ILE A 41 0.71 11.56 -11.91
N PRO A 42 0.04 10.45 -11.55
CA PRO A 42 0.68 9.15 -11.53
C PRO A 42 1.06 8.69 -12.96
N ASN A 43 2.29 8.21 -13.13
CA ASN A 43 2.75 7.67 -14.40
C ASN A 43 2.42 6.18 -14.53
N LEU A 44 1.22 5.87 -15.03
CA LEU A 44 0.73 4.50 -15.19
C LEU A 44 1.57 3.66 -16.14
N ALA A 45 2.15 4.26 -17.19
CA ALA A 45 3.00 3.54 -18.14
C ALA A 45 4.29 3.05 -17.46
N LEU A 46 4.92 3.92 -16.68
CA LEU A 46 6.14 3.60 -15.94
C LEU A 46 5.84 2.60 -14.82
N MET A 47 4.69 2.71 -14.13
CA MET A 47 4.23 1.71 -13.15
C MET A 47 4.13 0.31 -13.78
N ARG A 48 3.50 0.21 -14.96
CA ARG A 48 3.38 -1.08 -15.67
C ARG A 48 4.73 -1.63 -16.08
N TYR A 49 5.64 -0.77 -16.53
CA TYR A 49 7.00 -1.17 -16.89
C TYR A 49 7.77 -1.68 -15.67
N ILE A 50 7.74 -0.95 -14.56
CA ILE A 50 8.38 -1.36 -13.30
C ILE A 50 7.77 -2.66 -12.78
N ALA A 51 6.45 -2.82 -12.80
CA ALA A 51 5.80 -4.07 -12.39
C ALA A 51 6.25 -5.27 -13.23
N ARG A 52 6.50 -5.05 -14.53
CA ARG A 52 6.97 -6.08 -15.45
C ARG A 52 8.45 -6.40 -15.27
N VAL A 53 9.30 -5.40 -15.06
CA VAL A 53 10.76 -5.54 -14.97
C VAL A 53 11.21 -5.91 -13.56
N GLY A 54 10.58 -5.35 -12.54
CA GLY A 54 10.91 -5.55 -11.12
C GLY A 54 10.38 -6.85 -10.52
N GLY A 55 9.54 -7.59 -11.24
CA GLY A 55 8.80 -8.73 -10.68
C GLY A 55 7.85 -8.32 -9.56
N PRO A 56 6.96 -9.21 -9.09
CA PRO A 56 6.16 -8.93 -7.92
C PRO A 56 7.10 -8.71 -6.73
N VAL A 57 7.05 -7.52 -6.13
CA VAL A 57 7.61 -7.29 -4.79
C VAL A 57 6.77 -8.13 -3.84
N VAL A 58 7.19 -9.38 -3.66
CA VAL A 58 6.70 -10.26 -2.61
C VAL A 58 7.16 -9.66 -1.29
N SER A 59 6.40 -8.70 -0.79
CA SER A 59 6.43 -8.34 0.63
C SER A 59 6.08 -9.60 1.41
N SER A 60 7.08 -10.19 2.04
CA SER A 60 6.95 -11.43 2.79
C SER A 60 6.04 -11.26 4.02
N SER A 61 4.90 -11.96 3.99
CA SER A 61 4.13 -12.64 5.08
C SER A 61 3.26 -11.86 6.09
N PRO A 62 2.23 -12.49 6.75
CA PRO A 62 1.62 -13.83 6.56
C PRO A 62 0.07 -13.80 6.36
N LEU A 63 -0.52 -14.98 6.12
CA LEU A 63 -1.96 -15.25 5.92
C LEU A 63 -2.91 -14.51 6.90
N PRO A 64 -3.99 -13.86 6.43
CA PRO A 64 -5.22 -13.75 7.22
C PRO A 64 -6.03 -15.05 7.07
N SER A 65 -5.94 -15.84 8.13
CA SER A 65 -6.89 -16.88 8.54
C SER A 65 -8.35 -16.54 8.19
N SER A 66 -8.87 -17.12 7.11
CA SER A 66 -10.32 -17.23 6.91
C SER A 66 -10.65 -18.35 5.94
N PHE A 67 -10.31 -19.59 6.34
CA PHE A 67 -11.14 -20.70 5.88
C PHE A 67 -12.52 -20.49 6.52
N PRO A 68 -13.62 -20.40 5.75
CA PRO A 68 -14.94 -20.37 6.33
C PRO A 68 -15.15 -21.72 7.02
N SER A 69 -15.31 -21.69 8.34
CA SER A 69 -15.63 -22.87 9.13
C SER A 69 -16.91 -23.50 8.57
N PRO A 70 -16.91 -24.80 8.24
CA PRO A 70 -18.15 -25.47 7.89
C PRO A 70 -18.96 -25.61 9.18
N ILE A 71 -20.07 -24.88 9.22
CA ILE A 71 -21.37 -25.32 9.71
C ILE A 71 -21.36 -25.99 11.09
N CYS A 72 -21.80 -25.19 12.06
CA CYS A 72 -22.62 -25.56 13.21
C CYS A 72 -23.24 -26.99 13.12
N LEU A 73 -22.69 -27.95 13.87
CA LEU A 73 -23.47 -29.06 14.39
C LEU A 73 -23.63 -28.90 15.91
N THR A 74 -24.82 -28.45 16.23
CA THR A 74 -25.46 -28.34 17.53
C THR A 74 -25.31 -29.56 18.44
N ARG A 75 -25.19 -29.28 19.75
CA ARG A 75 -26.02 -29.83 20.85
C ARG A 75 -25.85 -31.32 21.21
N GLN A 76 -25.19 -31.56 22.36
CA GLN A 76 -25.63 -32.54 23.38
C GLN A 76 -24.86 -32.30 24.69
N THR A 77 -25.41 -31.49 25.60
CA THR A 77 -26.02 -31.94 26.87
C THR A 77 -25.18 -32.94 27.66
N ASN A 78 -24.55 -32.49 28.75
CA ASN A 78 -24.63 -33.27 29.98
C ASN A 78 -24.67 -32.37 31.22
N ALA A 79 -25.58 -32.73 32.12
CA ALA A 79 -26.09 -31.97 33.26
C ALA A 79 -25.11 -31.91 34.46
N PRO A 80 -25.28 -30.95 35.40
CA PRO A 80 -24.45 -30.87 36.59
C PRO A 80 -24.89 -31.89 37.65
N ILE A 81 -23.95 -32.71 38.13
CA ILE A 81 -24.12 -33.50 39.35
C ILE A 81 -23.37 -32.77 40.47
N PHE A 82 -24.11 -31.98 41.26
CA PHE A 82 -23.72 -31.66 42.64
C PHE A 82 -23.87 -32.92 43.49
N PRO A 83 -23.06 -33.05 44.55
CA PRO A 83 -23.71 -33.26 45.83
C PRO A 83 -23.21 -32.31 46.93
N LEU A 84 -24.18 -31.82 47.67
CA LEU A 84 -24.09 -31.33 49.04
C LEU A 84 -23.75 -32.52 49.96
N MET A 85 -22.68 -32.40 50.76
CA MET A 85 -22.65 -32.42 52.24
C MET A 85 -21.21 -32.66 52.72
#